data_AF-A0A371EQE0-F1
#
_entry.id   AF-A0A371EQE0-F1
#
_cell.length_a   1.000
_cell.length_b   1.000
_cell.length_c   1.000
_cell.angle_alpha   90.00
_cell.angle_beta   90.00
_cell.angle_gamma   90.00
#
_symmetry.space_group_name_H-M   'P 1'
#
loop_
_entity.id
_entity.type
_entity.pdbx_description
1 polymer ?
#
loop_
_entity_poly.entity_id
_entity_poly.type
_entity_poly.pdbx_seq_one_letter_code
_entity_poly.pdbx_strand_id
1 'polypeptide(L)'
;MYISRGSDSLSDKLFPGTLRGVAMHWLATLLARTICSFNDLAILFVSRFATNKIKQLEVADLFDIRQTKGESLKSYLARFNNTIIRKGLRVGQFSDALALRLPTSMGEIRARAEKHIEVEEDLANRLEAERQPMTL
;
A
#
# COMPACT_ATOMS: atom_id res chain seq x y z
N MET A 1 8.56 -24.45 -17.32
CA MET A 1 7.46 -23.67 -17.91
C MET A 1 8.08 -22.63 -18.82
N TYR A 2 8.07 -22.86 -20.14
CA TYR A 2 8.56 -21.89 -21.12
C TYR A 2 7.40 -20.98 -21.51
N ILE A 3 7.47 -19.71 -21.11
CA ILE A 3 6.52 -18.69 -21.57
C ILE A 3 6.92 -18.39 -23.03
N SER A 4 6.08 -18.80 -23.99
CA SER A 4 6.37 -18.69 -25.41
C SER A 4 6.37 -17.22 -25.86
N ARG A 5 7.58 -16.75 -26.20
CA ARG A 5 7.95 -16.05 -27.45
C ARG A 5 6.84 -15.23 -28.12
N GLY A 6 6.70 -13.98 -27.69
CA GLY A 6 5.85 -12.99 -28.34
C GLY A 6 5.85 -11.62 -27.66
N SER A 7 7.02 -11.10 -27.29
CA SER A 7 7.30 -9.73 -26.81
C SER A 7 8.66 -9.76 -26.13
N ASP A 8 9.70 -9.22 -26.76
CA ASP A 8 11.05 -9.15 -26.19
C ASP A 8 11.16 -8.02 -25.16
N SER A 9 10.42 -8.13 -24.05
CA SER A 9 10.71 -7.34 -22.86
C SER A 9 11.61 -8.18 -21.93
N LEU A 10 12.77 -7.64 -21.55
CA LEU A 10 13.76 -8.32 -20.70
C LEU A 10 13.13 -8.82 -19.38
N SER A 11 12.11 -8.11 -18.89
CA SER A 11 11.31 -8.43 -17.70
C SER A 11 10.64 -9.80 -17.74
N ASP A 12 10.12 -10.22 -18.90
CA ASP A 12 9.33 -11.46 -19.03
C ASP A 12 10.19 -12.71 -18.82
N LYS A 13 11.50 -12.59 -19.11
CA LYS A 13 12.48 -13.67 -18.98
C LYS A 13 13.16 -13.67 -17.61
N LEU A 14 13.41 -12.50 -17.00
CA LEU A 14 14.11 -12.41 -15.72
C LEU A 14 13.21 -12.63 -14.51
N PHE A 15 11.94 -12.21 -14.57
CA PHE A 15 11.07 -12.20 -13.39
C PHE A 15 10.85 -13.58 -12.74
N PRO A 16 10.59 -14.68 -13.48
CA PRO A 16 10.48 -16.00 -12.86
C PRO A 16 11.76 -16.44 -12.14
N GLY A 17 12.92 -15.99 -12.61
CA GLY A 17 14.23 -16.31 -12.03
C GLY A 17 14.55 -15.57 -10.72
N THR A 18 13.82 -14.50 -10.40
CA THR A 18 14.00 -13.76 -9.13
C THR A 18 13.13 -14.30 -8.00
N LEU A 19 12.09 -15.09 -8.32
CA LEU A 19 11.17 -15.66 -7.33
C LEU A 19 11.83 -16.81 -6.56
N ARG A 20 11.66 -16.81 -5.23
CA ARG A 20 12.14 -17.89 -4.34
C ARG A 20 11.03 -18.33 -3.38
N GLY A 21 11.18 -19.55 -2.86
CA GLY A 21 10.30 -20.10 -1.82
C GLY A 21 8.82 -20.18 -2.26
N VAL A 22 7.93 -19.66 -1.42
CA VAL A 22 6.47 -19.74 -1.59
C VAL A 22 6.00 -19.13 -2.91
N ALA A 23 6.64 -18.06 -3.37
CA ALA A 23 6.32 -17.40 -4.64
C ALA A 23 6.64 -18.28 -5.86
N MET A 24 7.77 -19.01 -5.81
CA MET A 24 8.17 -19.94 -6.87
C MET A 24 7.24 -21.16 -6.92
N HIS A 25 6.90 -21.72 -5.75
CA HIS A 25 5.99 -22.85 -5.66
C HIS A 25 4.59 -22.48 -6.20
N TRP A 26 4.08 -21.30 -5.82
CA TRP A 26 2.83 -20.78 -6.36
C TRP A 26 2.86 -20.63 -7.89
N LEU A 27 3.92 -20.04 -8.45
CA LEU A 27 4.05 -19.90 -9.91
C LEU A 27 3.99 -21.27 -10.61
N ALA A 28 4.60 -22.31 -10.02
CA ALA A 28 4.58 -23.67 -10.54
C ALA A 28 3.21 -24.36 -10.44
N THR A 29 2.32 -23.89 -9.55
CA THR A 29 0.93 -24.39 -9.45
C THR A 29 -0.03 -23.77 -10.45
N LEU A 30 0.38 -22.70 -11.15
CA LEU A 30 -0.47 -22.08 -12.17
C LEU A 30 -0.55 -22.98 -13.41
N LEU A 31 -1.76 -23.33 -13.81
CA LEU A 31 -2.02 -24.15 -14.99
C LEU A 31 -1.48 -23.44 -16.24
N ALA A 32 -0.95 -24.20 -17.20
CA ALA A 32 -0.29 -23.69 -18.41
C ALA A 32 -1.17 -22.89 -19.39
N ARG A 33 -2.38 -22.48 -18.98
CA ARG A 33 -3.38 -21.77 -19.82
C ARG A 33 -3.98 -20.52 -19.17
N THR A 34 -3.52 -20.11 -17.98
CA THR A 34 -4.08 -18.94 -17.26
C THR A 34 -3.28 -17.65 -17.42
N ILE A 35 -2.09 -17.70 -18.03
CA ILE A 35 -1.22 -16.52 -18.19
C ILE A 35 -0.89 -16.38 -19.67
N CYS A 36 -1.45 -15.34 -20.30
CA CYS A 36 -1.22 -15.02 -21.70
C CYS A 36 -0.16 -13.91 -21.87
N SER A 37 0.13 -13.15 -20.81
CA SER A 37 1.10 -12.07 -20.80
C SER A 37 1.75 -11.88 -19.43
N PHE A 38 2.87 -11.15 -19.37
CA PHE A 38 3.47 -10.73 -18.11
C PHE A 38 2.56 -9.83 -17.27
N ASN A 39 1.70 -9.03 -17.92
CA ASN A 39 0.72 -8.21 -17.23
C ASN A 39 -0.29 -9.08 -16.44
N ASP A 40 -0.75 -10.20 -17.03
CA ASP A 40 -1.62 -11.15 -16.33
C ASP A 40 -0.90 -11.78 -15.12
N LEU A 41 0.39 -12.12 -15.29
CA LEU A 41 1.21 -12.65 -14.21
C LEU A 41 1.41 -11.62 -13.09
N ALA A 42 1.68 -10.35 -13.42
CA ALA A 42 1.85 -9.28 -12.46
C ALA A 42 0.57 -9.03 -11.65
N ILE A 43 -0.60 -9.03 -12.31
CA ILE A 43 -1.91 -8.90 -11.65
C ILE A 43 -2.16 -10.07 -10.69
N LEU A 44 -1.90 -11.31 -11.14
CA LEU A 44 -2.03 -12.50 -10.29
C LEU A 44 -1.05 -12.48 -9.12
N PHE A 45 0.19 -12.06 -9.34
CA PHE A 45 1.22 -11.97 -8.30
C PHE A 45 0.84 -10.94 -7.23
N VAL A 46 0.39 -9.75 -7.65
CA VAL A 46 -0.11 -8.70 -6.75
C VAL A 46 -1.34 -9.20 -5.99
N SER A 47 -2.33 -9.81 -6.65
CA SER A 47 -3.51 -10.32 -5.94
C SER A 47 -3.18 -11.42 -4.90
N ARG A 48 -2.14 -12.24 -5.14
CA ARG A 48 -1.75 -13.34 -4.26
C ARG A 48 -0.83 -12.91 -3.12
N PHE A 49 0.16 -12.06 -3.42
CA PHE A 49 1.25 -11.72 -2.52
C PHE A 49 1.25 -10.26 -2.06
N ALA A 50 0.54 -9.36 -2.73
CA ALA A 50 0.38 -8.03 -2.19
C ALA A 50 -0.53 -8.12 -0.97
N THR A 51 0.07 -7.89 0.19
CA THR A 51 -0.63 -7.71 1.47
C THR A 51 -1.39 -6.38 1.53
N ASN A 52 -1.69 -5.76 0.38
CA ASN A 52 -2.54 -4.59 0.31
C ASN A 52 -4.00 -5.05 0.25
N LYS A 53 -4.44 -5.74 1.31
CA LYS A 53 -5.85 -5.68 1.64
C LYS A 53 -6.08 -4.24 2.07
N ILE A 54 -6.68 -3.45 1.18
CA ILE A 54 -7.41 -2.26 1.58
C ILE A 54 -8.34 -2.76 2.68
N LYS A 55 -7.97 -2.56 3.96
CA LYS A 55 -8.88 -2.79 5.08
C LYS A 55 -9.88 -1.67 4.97
N GLN A 56 -10.88 -1.86 4.11
CA GLN A 56 -12.04 -0.98 4.14
C GLN A 56 -12.53 -1.01 5.58
N LEU A 57 -12.60 0.16 6.20
CA LEU A 57 -13.16 0.33 7.53
C LEU A 57 -14.53 -0.37 7.53
N GLU A 58 -14.63 -1.55 8.15
CA GLU A 58 -15.89 -2.27 8.16
C GLU A 58 -16.84 -1.56 9.11
N VAL A 59 -18.14 -1.62 8.84
CA VAL A 59 -19.14 -1.04 9.74
C VAL A 59 -19.04 -1.67 11.14
N ALA A 60 -18.61 -2.93 11.23
CA ALA A 60 -18.29 -3.61 12.49
C ALA A 60 -17.16 -2.91 13.28
N ASP A 61 -16.12 -2.42 12.58
CA ASP A 61 -15.01 -1.69 13.19
C ASP A 61 -15.45 -0.37 13.83
N LEU A 62 -16.52 0.25 13.31
CA LEU A 62 -17.12 1.47 13.84
C LEU A 62 -17.92 1.21 15.11
N PHE A 63 -18.59 0.05 15.20
CA PHE A 63 -19.38 -0.31 16.37
C PHE A 63 -18.55 -0.61 17.62
N ASP A 64 -17.29 -1.02 17.44
CA ASP A 64 -16.34 -1.22 18.54
C ASP A 64 -15.85 0.10 19.15
N ILE A 65 -16.01 1.23 18.44
CA ILE A 65 -15.55 2.54 18.91
C ILE A 65 -16.71 3.32 19.53
N ARG A 66 -17.44 2.71 20.47
CA ARG A 66 -18.47 3.42 21.27
C ARG A 66 -17.85 4.12 22.48
N GLN A 67 -18.47 5.23 22.89
CA GLN A 67 -18.11 5.90 24.13
C GLN A 67 -18.47 5.01 25.32
N THR A 68 -17.49 4.74 26.19
CA THR A 68 -17.71 3.90 27.37
C THR A 68 -18.28 4.72 28.54
N LYS A 69 -19.01 4.05 29.44
CA LYS A 69 -19.56 4.71 30.63
C LYS A 69 -18.42 5.23 31.51
N GLY A 70 -18.40 6.53 31.78
CA GLY A 70 -17.34 7.20 32.55
C GLY A 70 -16.18 7.73 31.71
N GLU A 71 -16.16 7.50 30.40
CA GLU A 71 -15.20 8.15 29.50
C GLU A 71 -15.63 9.58 29.18
N SER A 72 -14.70 10.53 29.33
CA SER A 72 -14.92 11.91 28.89
C SER A 72 -15.05 11.99 27.37
N LEU A 73 -15.88 12.91 26.88
CA LEU A 73 -16.08 13.13 25.45
C LEU A 73 -14.76 13.43 24.72
N LYS A 74 -13.83 14.15 25.37
CA LYS A 74 -12.50 14.46 24.84
C LYS A 74 -11.67 13.20 24.58
N SER A 75 -11.65 12.28 25.55
CA SER A 75 -10.95 11.00 25.41
C SER A 75 -11.56 10.15 24.30
N TYR A 76 -12.89 10.07 24.29
CA TYR A 76 -13.62 9.35 23.25
C TYR A 76 -13.29 9.85 21.84
N LEU A 77 -13.40 11.17 21.61
CA LEU A 77 -13.11 11.76 20.30
C LEU A 77 -11.65 11.57 19.88
N ALA A 78 -10.70 11.63 20.81
CA ALA A 78 -9.30 11.35 20.51
C ALA A 78 -9.10 9.91 20.02
N ARG A 79 -9.72 8.94 20.71
CA ARG A 79 -9.65 7.51 20.38
C ARG A 79 -10.36 7.20 19.06
N PHE A 80 -11.54 7.79 18.86
CA PHE A 80 -12.34 7.66 17.65
C PHE A 80 -11.57 8.14 16.43
N ASN A 81 -11.09 9.38 16.46
CA ASN A 81 -10.39 9.95 15.31
C ASN A 81 -9.09 9.20 15.00
N ASN A 82 -8.33 8.77 16.02
CA ASN A 82 -7.12 7.96 15.81
C ASN A 82 -7.45 6.65 15.08
N THR A 83 -8.52 5.98 15.48
CA THR A 83 -8.92 4.69 14.89
C THR A 83 -9.42 4.86 13.46
N ILE A 84 -10.27 5.86 13.20
CA ILE A 84 -10.77 6.16 11.86
C ILE A 84 -9.62 6.48 10.90
N ILE A 85 -8.69 7.32 11.32
CA ILE A 85 -7.57 7.72 10.46
C ILE A 85 -6.68 6.51 10.14
N ARG A 86 -6.36 5.68 11.13
CA ARG A 86 -5.52 4.51 10.91
C ARG A 86 -6.16 3.45 10.00
N LYS A 87 -7.48 3.26 10.12
CA LYS A 87 -8.22 2.29 9.30
C LYS A 87 -8.63 2.85 7.94
N GLY A 88 -8.77 4.17 7.80
CA GLY A 88 -9.16 4.84 6.56
C GLY A 88 -8.02 5.18 5.61
N LEU A 89 -6.77 5.22 6.10
CA LEU A 89 -5.60 5.47 5.26
C LEU A 89 -5.24 4.24 4.42
N ARG A 90 -4.83 4.49 3.17
CA ARG A 90 -4.18 3.47 2.35
C ARG A 90 -2.87 3.04 3.02
N VAL A 91 -2.57 1.74 2.95
CA VAL A 91 -1.29 1.19 3.41
C VAL A 91 -0.15 1.85 2.62
N GLY A 92 0.83 2.37 3.34
CA GLY A 92 1.97 3.13 2.82
C GLY A 92 2.77 3.81 3.94
N GLN A 93 3.81 4.55 3.54
CA GLN A 93 4.82 5.11 4.46
C GLN A 93 4.21 5.93 5.60
N PHE A 94 3.20 6.78 5.30
CA PHE A 94 2.52 7.55 6.32
C PHE A 94 1.76 6.68 7.32
N SER A 95 0.99 5.69 6.83
CA SER A 95 0.24 4.76 7.69
C SER A 95 1.16 3.92 8.58
N ASP A 96 2.32 3.51 8.06
CA ASP A 96 3.34 2.77 8.81
C ASP A 96 3.96 3.64 9.89
N ALA A 97 4.28 4.90 9.58
CA ALA A 97 4.80 5.86 10.55
C ALA A 97 3.81 6.14 11.70
N LEU A 98 2.51 6.20 11.42
CA LEU A 98 1.48 6.33 12.45
C LEU A 98 1.34 5.06 13.31
N ALA A 99 1.56 3.88 12.73
CA ALA A 99 1.54 2.62 13.47
C ALA A 99 2.78 2.45 14.37
N LEU A 100 3.94 2.88 13.90
CA LEU A 100 5.20 2.82 14.66
C LEU A 100 5.20 3.76 15.87
N ARG A 101 4.65 4.97 15.72
CA ARG A 101 4.57 5.94 16.81
C ARG A 101 3.12 6.39 16.99
N LEU A 102 2.42 5.79 17.95
CA LEU A 102 1.01 6.09 18.16
C LEU A 102 0.79 7.58 18.46
N PRO A 103 -0.03 8.28 17.67
CA PRO A 103 -0.38 9.66 17.94
C PRO A 103 -1.26 9.77 19.20
N THR A 104 -1.03 10.79 20.00
CA THR A 104 -1.81 11.06 21.22
C THR A 104 -2.93 12.08 21.00
N SER A 105 -2.89 12.82 19.89
CA SER A 105 -3.91 13.82 19.57
C SER A 105 -4.10 14.01 18.07
N MET A 106 -5.23 14.61 17.70
CA MET A 106 -5.48 15.02 16.31
C MET A 106 -4.51 16.09 15.80
N GLY A 107 -4.05 16.98 16.68
CA GLY A 107 -3.04 17.98 16.32
C GLY A 107 -1.72 17.32 15.92
N GLU A 108 -1.31 16.28 16.65
CA GLU A 108 -0.11 15.51 16.31
C GLU A 108 -0.27 14.77 14.98
N ILE A 109 -1.43 14.18 14.72
CA ILE A 109 -1.70 13.51 13.43
C ILE A 109 -1.60 14.50 12.28
N ARG A 110 -2.21 15.68 12.42
CA ARG A 110 -2.20 16.73 11.39
C ARG A 110 -0.79 17.22 11.11
N ALA A 111 -0.03 17.57 12.15
CA ALA A 111 1.34 18.05 11.98
C ALA A 111 2.25 17.02 11.26
N ARG A 112 2.05 15.72 11.55
CA ARG A 112 2.76 14.66 10.83
C ARG A 112 2.31 14.53 9.38
N ALA A 113 1.02 14.69 9.11
CA ALA A 113 0.47 14.64 7.75
C ALA A 113 1.01 15.79 6.90
N GLU A 114 0.99 17.02 7.42
CA GLU A 114 1.53 18.21 6.76
C GLU A 114 3.01 18.01 6.37
N LYS A 115 3.83 17.51 7.31
CA LYS A 115 5.23 17.18 7.02
C LYS A 115 5.39 16.09 5.95
N HIS A 116 4.50 15.10 5.92
CA HIS A 116 4.57 14.05 4.91
C HIS A 116 4.21 14.56 3.51
N ILE A 117 3.16 15.40 3.43
CA ILE A 117 2.72 16.06 2.20
C ILE A 117 3.85 16.91 1.63
N GLU A 118 4.52 17.72 2.45
CA GLU A 118 5.66 18.54 2.02
C GLU A 118 6.77 17.70 1.38
N VAL A 119 7.08 16.54 1.98
CA VAL A 119 8.10 15.62 1.44
C VAL A 119 7.63 14.95 0.14
N GLU A 120 6.36 14.55 0.06
CA GLU A 120 5.78 13.97 -1.17
C GLU A 120 5.77 14.98 -2.32
N GLU A 121 5.41 16.23 -2.05
CA GLU A 121 5.40 17.33 -3.03
C GLU A 121 6.81 17.71 -3.48
N ASP A 122 7.79 17.82 -2.56
CA ASP A 122 9.20 18.06 -2.93
C ASP A 122 9.74 16.95 -3.83
N LEU A 123 9.48 15.69 -3.47
CA LEU A 123 9.90 14.55 -4.28
C LEU A 123 9.24 14.56 -5.67
N ALA A 124 7.95 14.88 -5.74
CA ALA A 124 7.22 14.99 -7.00
C ALA A 124 7.81 16.09 -7.90
N ASN A 125 8.08 17.27 -7.32
CA ASN A 125 8.68 18.41 -8.03
C ASN A 125 10.09 18.07 -8.56
N ARG A 126 10.90 17.36 -7.77
CA ARG A 126 12.24 16.94 -8.20
C ARG A 126 12.19 15.93 -9.34
N LEU A 127 11.28 14.97 -9.27
CA LEU A 127 11.05 14.01 -10.36
C LEU A 127 10.53 14.67 -11.64
N GLU A 128 9.73 15.74 -11.51
CA GLU A 128 9.27 16.54 -12.65
C GLU A 128 10.42 17.34 -13.27
N ALA A 129 11.28 17.95 -12.45
CA ALA A 129 12.47 18.66 -12.91
C ALA A 129 13.48 17.74 -13.62
N GLU A 130 13.68 16.51 -13.12
CA GLU A 130 14.55 15.50 -13.77
C GLU A 130 13.96 14.94 -15.08
N ARG A 131 12.64 15.00 -15.27
CA ARG A 131 11.98 14.65 -16.53
C ARG A 131 12.08 15.76 -17.58
N GLN A 132 12.49 16.95 -17.19
CA GLN A 132 12.76 18.08 -18.08
C GLN A 132 14.28 18.36 -18.18
N PRO A 133 15.05 17.56 -18.95
CA PRO A 133 16.07 18.21 -19.78
C PRO A 133 16.30 17.58 -21.17
N MET A 134 16.08 18.42 -22.19
CA MET A 134 16.84 18.66 -23.43
C MET A 134 15.93 18.84 -24.66
N THR A 135 15.28 20.00 -24.73
CA THR A 135 15.03 20.66 -26.02
C THR A 135 16.02 21.82 -26.13
N LEU A 136 17.20 21.54 -26.69
CA LEU A 136 18.02 22.52 -27.38
C LEU A 136 18.19 22.05 -28.82
#